data_AF-A0A1F3REI5-F1
#
_entry.id   AF-A0A1F3REI5-F1
#
_cell.length_a   1.000
_cell.length_b   1.000
_cell.length_c   1.000
_cell.angle_alpha   90.00
_cell.angle_beta   90.00
_cell.angle_gamma   90.00
#
_symmetry.space_group_name_H-M   'P 1'
#
loop_
_entity.id
_entity.type
_entity.pdbx_description
1 polymer ?
#
loop_
_entity_poly.entity_id
_entity_poly.type
_entity_poly.pdbx_seq_one_letter_code
_entity_poly.pdbx_strand_id
1 'polypeptide(L)'
;MDLSNEFENSSYSVNLRKLTRKARLGFGYQEIKNITIQDILIMNKHKELIKIYFGLEKITFMDDILEECGITEDMRIQKPGKIRDYAERDILVDKAIVTVKARKKEEIAAFREMAKELREEVKKENKK
;
A
#
# COMPACT_ATOMS: atom_id res chain seq x y z
N MET A 1 -36.89 -2.09 31.01
CA MET A 1 -36.16 -2.79 29.94
C MET A 1 -35.22 -1.78 29.33
N ASP A 2 -33.92 -2.06 29.40
CA ASP A 2 -32.87 -1.14 28.97
C ASP A 2 -32.73 -1.25 27.44
N LEU A 3 -33.26 -0.27 26.72
CA LEU A 3 -33.27 -0.21 25.25
C LEU A 3 -31.95 0.33 24.67
N SER A 4 -30.93 0.52 25.50
CA SER A 4 -29.62 1.04 25.09
C SER A 4 -28.83 0.07 24.19
N ASN A 5 -29.13 -1.23 24.24
CA ASN A 5 -28.48 -2.24 23.38
C ASN A 5 -29.09 -2.38 21.97
N GLU A 6 -30.24 -1.76 21.67
CA GLU A 6 -30.85 -1.84 20.33
C GLU A 6 -30.39 -0.71 19.38
N PHE A 7 -29.69 0.31 19.89
CA PHE A 7 -29.16 1.41 19.09
C PHE A 7 -27.69 1.25 18.66
N GLU A 8 -26.94 0.28 19.16
CA GLU A 8 -25.55 0.07 18.71
C GLU A 8 -25.44 -0.54 17.30
N ASN A 9 -26.53 -1.10 16.75
CA ASN A 9 -26.54 -1.74 15.43
C ASN A 9 -27.40 -1.03 14.37
N SER A 10 -27.90 0.18 14.65
CA SER A 10 -28.65 0.97 13.67
C SER A 10 -27.80 2.11 13.13
N SER A 11 -27.09 1.88 12.02
CA SER A 11 -27.18 2.72 10.81
C SER A 11 -26.09 2.37 9.76
N TYR A 12 -26.59 2.09 8.54
CA TYR A 12 -25.90 1.81 7.27
C TYR A 12 -25.25 0.43 7.12
N SER A 13 -25.76 -0.35 6.15
CA SER A 13 -25.01 -1.42 5.50
C SER A 13 -23.63 -0.89 5.09
N VAL A 14 -22.60 -1.37 5.78
CA VAL A 14 -21.25 -0.85 5.68
C VAL A 14 -20.53 -1.57 4.56
N ASN A 15 -20.74 -1.16 3.31
CA ASN A 15 -20.00 -1.74 2.21
C ASN A 15 -18.50 -1.46 2.36
N LEU A 16 -17.72 -2.50 2.65
CA LEU A 16 -16.27 -2.45 2.65
C LEU A 16 -15.79 -2.06 1.25
N ARG A 17 -15.11 -0.93 1.13
CA ARG A 17 -14.58 -0.48 -0.17
C ARG A 17 -13.23 -1.15 -0.41
N LYS A 18 -13.19 -2.13 -1.32
CA LYS A 18 -11.95 -2.74 -1.83
C LYS A 18 -11.47 -1.96 -3.06
N LEU A 19 -10.34 -1.28 -2.94
CA LEU A 19 -9.76 -0.43 -3.98
C LEU A 19 -8.84 -1.24 -4.90
N THR A 20 -8.99 -1.04 -6.21
CA THR A 20 -8.15 -1.62 -7.26
C THR A 20 -7.15 -0.59 -7.79
N ARG A 21 -6.18 -1.00 -8.61
CA ARG A 21 -5.12 -0.12 -9.16
C ARG A 21 -5.68 1.10 -9.90
N LYS A 22 -6.76 0.92 -10.66
CA LYS A 22 -7.44 1.97 -11.42
C LYS A 22 -8.41 2.80 -10.58
N ALA A 23 -8.70 2.38 -9.35
CA ALA A 23 -9.60 3.12 -8.48
C ALA A 23 -8.94 4.44 -8.05
N ARG A 24 -9.76 5.48 -7.93
CA ARG A 24 -9.35 6.74 -7.30
C ARG A 24 -9.62 6.70 -5.81
N LEU A 25 -8.77 7.36 -5.03
CA LEU A 25 -8.94 7.44 -3.58
C LEU A 25 -10.30 8.09 -3.24
N GLY A 26 -10.59 9.26 -3.81
CA GLY A 26 -11.86 9.99 -3.62
C GLY A 26 -12.00 10.69 -2.26
N PHE A 27 -11.01 10.56 -1.37
CA PHE A 27 -10.93 11.21 -0.06
C PHE A 27 -9.47 11.56 0.27
N GLY A 28 -9.22 12.27 1.38
CA GLY A 28 -7.88 12.72 1.78
C GLY A 28 -7.44 14.05 1.16
N TYR A 29 -6.14 14.33 1.19
CA TYR A 29 -5.55 15.58 0.69
C TYR A 29 -5.76 15.75 -0.82
N GLN A 30 -5.86 17.00 -1.29
CA GLN A 30 -6.10 17.32 -2.72
C GLN A 30 -5.11 16.62 -3.66
N GLU A 31 -3.86 16.46 -3.23
CA GLU A 31 -2.80 15.81 -4.00
C GLU A 31 -2.99 14.31 -4.23
N ILE A 32 -3.79 13.61 -3.41
CA ILE A 32 -4.00 12.15 -3.54
C ILE A 32 -5.47 11.80 -3.83
N LYS A 33 -6.39 12.73 -3.56
CA LYS A 33 -7.83 12.54 -3.69
C LYS A 33 -8.25 12.13 -5.09
N ASN A 34 -7.71 12.78 -6.11
CA ASN A 34 -8.13 12.60 -7.51
C ASN A 34 -7.20 11.68 -8.31
N ILE A 35 -6.17 11.15 -7.66
CA ILE A 35 -5.16 10.30 -8.27
C ILE A 35 -5.57 8.82 -8.14
N THR A 36 -5.15 7.98 -9.10
CA THR A 36 -5.39 6.54 -9.04
C THR A 36 -4.41 5.86 -8.06
N ILE A 37 -4.77 4.69 -7.53
CA ILE A 37 -3.85 3.92 -6.69
C ILE A 37 -2.55 3.61 -7.44
N GLN A 38 -2.63 3.26 -8.72
CA GLN A 38 -1.48 3.01 -9.58
C GLN A 38 -0.51 4.19 -9.63
N ASP A 39 -1.03 5.41 -9.85
CA ASP A 39 -0.19 6.60 -9.90
C ASP A 39 0.44 6.91 -8.54
N ILE A 40 -0.27 6.67 -7.43
CA ILE A 40 0.27 6.85 -6.06
C ILE A 40 1.46 5.91 -5.81
N LEU A 41 1.37 4.67 -6.30
CA LEU A 41 2.43 3.68 -6.24
C LEU A 41 3.65 4.13 -7.08
N ILE A 42 3.43 4.62 -8.30
CA ILE A 42 4.49 5.16 -9.17
C ILE A 42 5.16 6.40 -8.55
N MET A 43 4.38 7.27 -7.91
CA MET A 43 4.88 8.47 -7.21
C MET A 43 5.62 8.13 -5.90
N ASN A 44 5.82 6.85 -5.57
CA ASN A 44 6.50 6.40 -4.36
C ASN A 44 5.80 6.86 -3.07
N LYS A 45 4.50 7.17 -3.14
CA LYS A 45 3.66 7.62 -2.01
C LYS A 45 3.03 6.42 -1.27
N HIS A 46 3.73 5.28 -1.21
CA HIS A 46 3.28 4.04 -0.54
C HIS A 46 2.89 4.27 0.93
N LYS A 47 3.61 5.16 1.63
CA LYS A 47 3.33 5.51 3.04
C LYS A 47 1.89 5.94 3.27
N GLU A 48 1.30 6.69 2.33
CA GLU A 48 -0.08 7.15 2.45
C GLU A 48 -1.07 5.98 2.31
N LEU A 49 -0.83 5.06 1.36
CA LEU A 49 -1.67 3.87 1.18
C LEU A 49 -1.62 2.96 2.42
N ILE A 50 -0.42 2.77 2.99
CA ILE A 50 -0.24 1.96 4.20
C ILE A 50 -0.97 2.58 5.39
N LYS A 51 -0.84 3.91 5.59
CA LYS A 51 -1.58 4.63 6.64
C LYS A 51 -3.09 4.53 6.47
N ILE A 52 -3.58 4.63 5.24
CA ILE A 52 -5.00 4.48 4.91
C ILE A 52 -5.47 3.06 5.27
N TYR A 53 -4.69 2.04 4.91
CA TYR A 53 -5.01 0.66 5.23
C TYR A 53 -5.16 0.45 6.74
N PHE A 54 -4.22 0.91 7.57
CA PHE A 54 -4.32 0.68 9.02
C PHE A 54 -5.23 1.68 9.74
N GLY A 55 -5.41 2.88 9.20
CA GLY A 55 -6.16 3.96 9.83
C GLY A 55 -7.66 3.98 9.53
N LEU A 56 -8.07 3.47 8.36
CA LEU A 56 -9.48 3.49 7.96
C LEU A 56 -10.14 2.13 8.08
N GLU A 57 -11.28 2.11 8.78
CA GLU A 57 -11.98 0.87 9.13
C GLU A 57 -12.62 0.17 7.93
N LYS A 58 -13.20 0.96 7.01
CA LYS A 58 -14.09 0.48 5.95
C LYS A 58 -13.43 0.42 4.56
N ILE A 59 -12.10 0.53 4.53
CA ILE A 59 -11.32 0.58 3.29
C ILE A 59 -10.25 -0.48 3.33
N THR A 60 -10.11 -1.19 2.21
CA THR A 60 -9.04 -2.15 1.97
C THR A 60 -8.58 -2.06 0.52
N PHE A 61 -7.46 -2.69 0.22
CA PHE A 61 -6.90 -2.75 -1.13
C PHE A 61 -6.94 -4.19 -1.64
N MET A 62 -6.73 -4.36 -2.94
CA MET A 62 -6.44 -5.68 -3.51
C MET A 62 -5.11 -6.22 -3.00
N ASP A 63 -5.00 -7.54 -2.97
CA ASP A 63 -3.87 -8.26 -2.38
C ASP A 63 -2.55 -7.90 -3.05
N ASP A 64 -2.57 -7.70 -4.38
CA ASP A 64 -1.42 -7.21 -5.17
C ASP A 64 -0.96 -5.82 -4.72
N ILE A 65 -1.87 -4.92 -4.35
CA ILE A 65 -1.54 -3.57 -3.86
C ILE A 65 -0.98 -3.65 -2.44
N LEU A 66 -1.54 -4.52 -1.59
CA LEU A 66 -1.03 -4.73 -0.23
C LEU A 66 0.40 -5.27 -0.25
N GLU A 67 0.66 -6.24 -1.13
CA GLU A 67 1.98 -6.78 -1.37
C GLU A 67 2.96 -5.70 -1.86
N GLU A 68 2.55 -4.88 -2.84
CA GLU A 68 3.37 -3.78 -3.37
C GLU A 68 3.64 -2.70 -2.31
N CYS A 69 2.71 -2.53 -1.37
CA CYS A 69 2.88 -1.67 -0.18
C CYS A 69 3.72 -2.31 0.93
N GLY A 70 4.22 -3.54 0.75
CA GLY A 70 5.04 -4.24 1.75
C GLY A 70 4.26 -4.73 2.96
N ILE A 71 2.93 -4.81 2.87
CA ILE A 71 2.06 -5.35 3.92
C ILE A 71 1.96 -6.86 3.70
N THR A 72 2.75 -7.63 4.46
CA THR A 72 2.73 -9.10 4.42
C THR A 72 1.44 -9.64 5.07
N GLU A 73 1.13 -10.91 4.81
CA GLU A 73 -0.08 -11.55 5.37
C GLU A 73 -0.14 -11.46 6.90
N ASP A 74 1.01 -11.55 7.58
CA ASP A 74 1.11 -11.42 9.05
C ASP A 74 0.76 -10.03 9.56
N MET A 75 0.88 -9.01 8.72
CA MET A 75 0.57 -7.61 9.07
C MET A 75 -0.86 -7.23 8.68
N ARG A 76 -1.61 -8.12 8.02
CA ARG A 76 -2.98 -7.85 7.61
C ARG A 76 -3.91 -7.86 8.82
N ILE A 77 -4.80 -6.87 8.87
CA ILE A 77 -5.84 -6.78 9.89
C ILE A 77 -7.18 -7.23 9.32
N GLN A 78 -8.02 -7.82 10.17
CA GLN A 78 -9.39 -8.16 9.79
C GLN A 78 -10.18 -6.87 9.53
N LYS A 79 -10.85 -6.83 8.37
CA LYS A 79 -11.68 -5.70 7.95
C LYS A 79 -13.17 -6.11 8.02
N PRO A 80 -14.08 -5.23 8.46
CA PRO A 80 -13.86 -3.85 8.90
C PRO A 80 -13.07 -3.76 10.22
N GLY A 81 -12.08 -2.88 10.28
CA GLY A 81 -11.19 -2.76 11.45
C GLY A 81 -10.10 -1.71 11.24
N LYS A 82 -9.69 -1.03 12.30
CA LYS A 82 -8.60 -0.04 12.28
C LYS A 82 -7.76 -0.15 13.55
N ILE A 83 -6.51 0.27 13.45
CA ILE A 83 -5.64 0.40 14.61
C ILE A 83 -5.95 1.74 15.27
N ARG A 84 -6.48 1.70 16.50
CA ARG A 84 -6.85 2.89 17.27
C ARG A 84 -5.63 3.57 17.88
N ASP A 85 -4.64 2.77 18.26
CA ASP A 85 -3.38 3.28 18.79
C ASP A 85 -2.51 3.82 17.66
N TYR A 86 -2.13 5.09 17.78
CA TYR A 86 -1.34 5.78 16.77
C TYR A 86 0.11 5.29 16.74
N ALA A 87 0.69 4.96 17.89
CA ALA A 87 2.07 4.49 18.00
C ALA A 87 2.22 3.07 17.45
N GLU A 88 1.30 2.16 17.80
CA GLU A 88 1.29 0.80 17.24
C GLU A 88 1.13 0.82 15.71
N ARG A 89 0.26 1.71 15.22
CA ARG A 89 0.07 1.89 13.78
C ARG A 89 1.35 2.37 13.10
N ASP A 90 2.04 3.35 13.68
CA ASP A 90 3.24 3.91 13.07
C ASP A 90 4.39 2.89 13.03
N ILE A 91 4.51 2.02 14.04
CA ILE A 91 5.46 0.88 14.03
C ILE A 91 5.19 -0.05 12.83
N LEU A 92 3.93 -0.40 12.58
CA LEU A 92 3.55 -1.26 11.45
C LEU A 92 3.76 -0.55 10.11
N VAL A 93 3.45 0.74 10.03
CA VAL A 93 3.69 1.55 8.83
C VAL A 93 5.18 1.58 8.52
N ASP A 94 6.04 1.81 9.50
CA ASP A 94 7.49 1.86 9.32
C ASP A 94 8.05 0.49 8.94
N LYS A 95 7.57 -0.60 9.54
CA LYS A 95 7.94 -1.97 9.15
C LYS A 95 7.60 -2.25 7.68
N ALA A 96 6.40 -1.88 7.23
CA ALA A 96 5.99 -2.05 5.83
C ALA A 96 6.86 -1.20 4.87
N ILE A 97 7.20 0.04 5.26
CA ILE A 97 8.08 0.91 4.46
C ILE A 97 9.48 0.33 4.33
N VAL A 98 10.03 -0.27 5.39
CA VAL A 98 11.35 -0.94 5.33
C VAL A 98 11.32 -2.06 4.29
N THR A 99 10.25 -2.88 4.27
CA THR A 99 10.05 -3.93 3.26
C THR A 99 10.01 -3.37 1.84
N VAL A 100 9.25 -2.28 1.61
CA VAL A 100 9.18 -1.63 0.29
C VAL A 100 10.55 -1.11 -0.16
N LYS A 101 11.29 -0.47 0.75
CA LYS A 101 12.64 0.05 0.45
C LYS A 101 13.64 -1.07 0.17
N ALA A 102 13.57 -2.19 0.88
CA ALA A 102 14.42 -3.35 0.66
C ALA A 102 14.22 -3.90 -0.77
N ARG A 103 12.96 -4.18 -1.15
CA ARG A 103 12.61 -4.66 -2.50
C ARG A 103 13.10 -3.72 -3.59
N LYS A 104 12.84 -2.42 -3.45
CA LYS A 104 13.30 -1.42 -4.41
C LYS A 104 14.82 -1.39 -4.57
N LYS A 105 15.56 -1.62 -3.47
CA LYS A 105 17.02 -1.69 -3.51
C LYS A 105 17.50 -2.94 -4.27
N GLU A 106 16.84 -4.08 -4.08
CA GLU A 106 17.11 -5.32 -4.80
C GLU A 106 16.85 -5.16 -6.31
N GLU A 107 15.71 -4.55 -6.68
CA GLU A 107 15.39 -4.27 -8.08
C GLU A 107 16.42 -3.35 -8.75
N ILE A 108 16.85 -2.28 -8.06
CA ILE A 108 17.87 -1.36 -8.57
C ILE A 108 19.23 -2.07 -8.71
N ALA A 109 19.58 -2.96 -7.78
CA ALA A 109 20.81 -3.74 -7.85
C ALA A 109 20.82 -4.67 -9.06
N ALA A 110 19.74 -5.44 -9.25
CA ALA A 110 19.57 -6.32 -10.41
C ALA A 110 19.61 -5.53 -11.73
N PHE A 111 18.92 -4.39 -11.80
CA PHE A 111 18.97 -3.52 -12.98
C PHE A 111 20.39 -3.01 -13.27
N ARG A 112 21.16 -2.68 -12.22
CA ARG A 112 22.55 -2.23 -12.37
C ARG A 112 23.47 -3.34 -12.87
N GLU A 113 23.24 -4.59 -12.48
CA GLU A 113 24.00 -5.74 -12.97
C GLU A 113 23.66 -6.03 -14.44
N MET A 114 22.39 -6.13 -14.79
CA MET A 114 21.94 -6.29 -16.18
C MET A 114 22.49 -5.17 -17.10
N ALA A 115 22.49 -3.92 -16.64
CA ALA A 115 23.03 -2.80 -17.40
C ALA A 115 24.56 -2.87 -17.60
N LYS A 116 25.30 -3.54 -16.69
CA LYS A 116 26.73 -3.80 -16.88
C LYS A 116 26.95 -4.88 -17.93
N GLU A 117 26.22 -5.99 -17.84
CA GLU A 117 26.32 -7.10 -18.80
C GLU A 117 26.02 -6.63 -20.22
N LEU A 118 24.92 -5.90 -20.43
CA LEU A 118 24.56 -5.34 -21.72
C LEU A 118 25.66 -4.40 -22.29
N ARG A 119 26.28 -3.58 -21.43
CA ARG A 119 27.41 -2.71 -21.85
C ARG A 119 28.63 -3.52 -22.26
N GLU A 120 28.88 -4.66 -21.64
CA GLU A 120 29.99 -5.55 -21.99
C GLU A 120 29.72 -6.30 -23.29
N GLU A 121 28.48 -6.74 -23.54
CA GLU A 121 28.06 -7.36 -24.80
C GLU A 121 28.20 -6.38 -25.97
N VAL A 122 27.66 -5.17 -25.86
CA VAL A 122 27.78 -4.12 -26.89
C VAL A 122 29.25 -3.78 -27.18
N LYS A 123 30.12 -3.79 -26.17
CA LYS A 123 31.57 -3.59 -26.38
C LYS A 123 32.25 -4.74 -27.10
N LYS A 124 31.78 -5.99 -26.90
CA LYS A 124 32.30 -7.17 -27.61
C LYS A 124 31.83 -7.20 -29.06
N GLU A 125 30.57 -6.83 -29.31
CA GLU A 125 30.01 -6.72 -30.66
C GLU A 125 30.69 -5.62 -31.47
N ASN A 126 30.90 -4.42 -30.91
CA ASN A 126 31.60 -3.33 -31.60
C ASN A 126 33.12 -3.56 -31.81
N LYS A 127 33.68 -4.62 -31.24
CA LYS A 127 35.08 -5.03 -31.43
C LYS A 127 35.26 -6.16 -32.45
N LYS A 128 34.17 -6.76 -32.93
CA LYS A 128 34.16 -7.68 -34.07
C LYS A 128 33.99 -6.90 -35.37
#